data_AF-A0AB34H2M8-F1
#
_entry.id   AF-A0AB34H2M8-F1
#
_cell.length_a   1.000
_cell.length_b   1.000
_cell.length_c   1.000
_cell.angle_alpha   90.00
_cell.angle_beta   90.00
_cell.angle_gamma   90.00
#
_symmetry.space_group_name_H-M   'P 1'
#
loop_
_entity.id
_entity.type
_entity.pdbx_description
1 polymer ?
#
loop_
_entity_poly.entity_id
_entity_poly.type
_entity_poly.pdbx_seq_one_letter_code
_entity_poly.pdbx_strand_id
1 'polypeptide(L)'
;MTVSETANGPPQDEGNSFNSPRNLAMEATYINHHFSPRYLRMRKERCNFPTPNPFVEDGMDKNEIASVVSRYHRWKRGDDTDLIVLREHGGATTGANGEVSFTSIKTLNEWDSRHCNGVDCRQKLDSQ
;
A
#
# COMPACT_ATOMS: atom_id res chain seq x y z
N MET A 1 6.60 -7.14 -1.42
CA MET A 1 7.35 -5.87 -1.60
C MET A 1 8.79 -6.18 -1.26
N THR A 2 9.76 -5.78 -2.08
CA THR A 2 11.19 -6.00 -1.80
C THR A 2 11.68 -5.00 -0.74
N VAL A 3 12.73 -5.35 -0.01
CA VAL A 3 13.28 -4.55 1.10
C VAL A 3 14.78 -4.34 0.86
N SER A 4 15.24 -3.09 0.93
CA SER A 4 16.64 -2.70 0.71
C SER A 4 17.24 -3.18 -0.62
N GLU A 5 16.41 -3.38 -1.65
CA GLU A 5 16.80 -3.94 -2.96
C GLU A 5 17.86 -3.09 -3.68
N THR A 6 17.76 -1.78 -3.57
CA THR A 6 18.65 -0.82 -4.26
C THR A 6 19.77 -0.27 -3.37
N ALA A 7 19.99 -0.88 -2.19
CA ALA A 7 21.10 -0.50 -1.32
C ALA A 7 22.45 -0.94 -1.92
N ASN A 8 23.54 -0.24 -1.57
CA ASN A 8 24.89 -0.63 -2.00
C ASN A 8 25.30 -2.05 -1.55
N GLY A 9 24.76 -2.49 -0.40
CA GLY A 9 24.90 -3.86 0.10
C GLY A 9 23.51 -4.39 0.44
N PRO A 10 22.75 -4.93 -0.54
CA PRO A 10 21.41 -5.45 -0.29
C PRO A 10 21.47 -6.72 0.58
N PRO A 11 20.37 -7.11 1.24
CA PRO A 11 20.35 -8.34 2.03
C PRO A 11 20.72 -9.57 1.16
N GLN A 12 21.60 -10.44 1.67
CA GLN A 12 22.06 -11.67 0.99
C GLN A 12 21.89 -12.92 1.86
N ASP A 13 21.29 -12.80 3.05
CA ASP A 13 21.09 -13.94 3.94
C ASP A 13 20.25 -15.03 3.28
N GLU A 14 20.60 -16.30 3.51
CA GLU A 14 19.94 -17.45 2.91
C GLU A 14 19.15 -18.31 3.91
N GLY A 15 18.36 -19.24 3.37
CA GLY A 15 17.68 -20.28 4.14
C GLY A 15 16.68 -19.73 5.17
N ASN A 16 16.81 -20.20 6.41
CA ASN A 16 15.91 -19.85 7.52
C ASN A 16 16.31 -18.56 8.25
N SER A 17 17.24 -17.77 7.72
CA SER A 17 17.55 -16.45 8.29
C SER A 17 16.30 -15.55 8.24
N PHE A 18 16.01 -14.88 9.36
CA PHE A 18 14.95 -13.86 9.42
C PHE A 18 15.17 -12.75 8.38
N ASN A 19 16.43 -12.41 8.12
CA ASN A 19 16.82 -11.31 7.24
C ASN A 19 17.03 -11.76 5.78
N SER A 20 16.64 -13.00 5.41
CA SER A 20 16.69 -13.39 4.01
C SER A 20 15.78 -12.49 3.16
N PRO A 21 16.16 -12.12 1.92
CA PRO A 21 15.34 -11.27 1.06
C PRO A 21 13.90 -11.75 0.91
N ARG A 22 13.71 -13.08 0.87
CA ARG A 22 12.40 -13.72 0.83
C ARG A 22 11.58 -13.42 2.09
N ASN A 23 12.16 -13.65 3.26
CA ASN A 23 11.45 -13.47 4.52
C ASN A 23 11.13 -11.99 4.77
N LEU A 24 12.09 -11.09 4.52
CA LEU A 24 11.87 -9.64 4.58
C LEU A 24 10.76 -9.19 3.63
N ALA A 25 10.70 -9.73 2.41
CA ALA A 25 9.67 -9.36 1.45
C ALA A 25 8.26 -9.84 1.84
N MET A 26 8.17 -11.04 2.43
CA MET A 26 6.91 -11.56 2.97
C MET A 26 6.44 -10.72 4.16
N GLU A 27 7.34 -10.43 5.10
CA GLU A 27 7.05 -9.61 6.27
C GLU A 27 6.63 -8.18 5.88
N ALA A 28 7.37 -7.52 5.00
CA ALA A 28 7.00 -6.19 4.51
C ALA A 28 5.61 -6.17 3.88
N THR A 29 5.28 -7.19 3.08
CA THR A 29 3.94 -7.33 2.48
C THR A 29 2.87 -7.54 3.55
N TYR A 30 3.16 -8.38 4.54
CA TYR A 30 2.28 -8.62 5.68
C TYR A 30 2.02 -7.31 6.46
N ILE A 31 3.07 -6.56 6.78
CA ILE A 31 3.00 -5.25 7.45
C ILE A 31 2.14 -4.30 6.62
N ASN A 32 2.39 -4.16 5.32
CA ASN A 32 1.63 -3.25 4.47
C ASN A 32 0.14 -3.61 4.41
N HIS A 33 -0.19 -4.91 4.33
CA HIS A 33 -1.58 -5.37 4.29
C HIS A 33 -2.32 -5.17 5.61
N HIS A 34 -1.66 -5.37 6.76
CA HIS A 34 -2.31 -5.30 8.07
C HIS A 34 -2.28 -3.92 8.71
N PHE A 35 -1.32 -3.08 8.33
CA PHE A 35 -1.13 -1.76 8.92
C PHE A 35 -1.90 -0.68 8.15
N SER A 36 -1.92 -0.73 6.81
CA SER A 36 -2.62 0.27 5.99
C SER A 36 -4.10 0.44 6.38
N PRO A 37 -4.88 -0.64 6.59
CA PRO A 37 -6.29 -0.51 6.95
C PRO A 37 -6.51 0.06 8.36
N ARG A 38 -5.54 0.00 9.27
CA ARG A 38 -5.68 0.55 10.63
C ARG A 38 -5.79 2.08 10.65
N TYR A 39 -5.33 2.74 9.59
CA TYR A 39 -5.46 4.20 9.43
C TYR A 39 -6.84 4.63 8.90
N LEU A 40 -7.69 3.66 8.53
CA LEU A 40 -9.03 3.93 8.05
C LEU A 40 -10.04 3.89 9.18
N ARG A 41 -11.09 4.70 9.04
CA ARG A 41 -12.22 4.70 9.97
C ARG A 41 -13.19 3.57 9.62
N MET A 42 -12.85 2.34 10.01
CA MET A 42 -13.57 1.11 9.63
C MET A 42 -15.05 1.03 10.06
N ARG A 43 -15.48 1.85 11.03
CA ARG A 43 -16.86 1.87 11.58
C ARG A 43 -17.66 3.12 11.21
N LYS A 44 -17.15 3.93 10.29
CA LYS A 44 -17.91 5.05 9.70
C LYS A 44 -18.43 4.66 8.32
N GLU A 45 -19.33 5.48 7.80
CA GLU A 45 -19.83 5.33 6.44
C GLU A 45 -18.67 5.30 5.43
N ARG A 46 -18.67 4.27 4.57
CA ARG A 46 -17.69 4.13 3.50
C ARG A 46 -18.06 5.04 2.35
N CYS A 47 -17.06 5.60 1.67
CA CYS A 47 -17.27 6.30 0.40
C CYS A 47 -17.64 5.27 -0.68
N ASN A 48 -18.92 5.21 -1.03
CA ASN A 48 -19.44 4.25 -2.02
C ASN A 48 -19.36 4.83 -3.44
N PHE A 49 -19.16 3.94 -4.42
CA PHE A 49 -19.19 4.26 -5.84
C PHE A 49 -20.45 3.69 -6.48
N PRO A 50 -20.91 4.24 -7.62
CA PRO A 50 -22.10 3.73 -8.32
C PRO A 50 -21.96 2.26 -8.76
N THR A 51 -20.74 1.83 -9.06
CA THR A 51 -20.44 0.46 -9.49
C THR A 51 -19.80 -0.32 -8.32
N PRO A 52 -20.31 -1.51 -7.97
CA PRO A 52 -19.73 -2.34 -6.92
C PRO A 52 -18.38 -2.93 -7.32
N ASN A 53 -17.64 -3.47 -6.35
CA ASN A 53 -16.38 -4.18 -6.60
C ASN A 53 -16.66 -5.48 -7.37
N PRO A 54 -16.10 -5.67 -8.59
CA PRO A 54 -16.36 -6.86 -9.41
C PRO A 54 -15.65 -8.13 -8.92
N PHE A 55 -14.79 -8.04 -7.90
CA PHE A 55 -14.00 -9.16 -7.37
C PHE A 55 -14.57 -9.74 -6.07
N VAL A 56 -15.75 -9.29 -5.67
CA VAL A 56 -16.42 -9.75 -4.45
C VAL A 56 -17.70 -10.46 -4.84
N GLU A 57 -17.87 -11.67 -4.32
CA GLU A 57 -19.09 -12.45 -4.50
C GLU A 57 -20.23 -11.94 -3.62
N ASP A 58 -21.46 -12.12 -4.11
CA ASP A 58 -22.66 -11.81 -3.36
C ASP A 58 -22.73 -12.67 -2.09
N GLY A 59 -22.75 -12.01 -0.92
CA GLY A 59 -22.84 -12.67 0.39
C GLY A 59 -21.56 -12.65 1.23
N MET A 60 -20.42 -12.20 0.69
CA MET A 60 -19.22 -11.95 1.49
C MET A 60 -19.46 -10.82 2.51
N ASP A 61 -18.98 -10.99 3.75
CA ASP A 61 -19.10 -9.93 4.75
C ASP A 61 -18.31 -8.71 4.28
N LYS A 62 -19.01 -7.57 4.15
CA LYS A 62 -18.39 -6.30 3.76
C LYS A 62 -17.26 -5.88 4.69
N ASN A 63 -17.26 -6.35 5.94
CA ASN A 63 -16.21 -6.09 6.91
C ASN A 63 -14.92 -6.88 6.65
N GLU A 64 -15.00 -8.00 5.94
CA GLU A 64 -13.83 -8.80 5.52
C GLU A 64 -13.21 -8.26 4.23
N ILE A 65 -13.96 -7.49 3.44
CA ILE A 65 -13.47 -6.85 2.22
C ILE A 65 -12.59 -5.66 2.58
N ALA A 66 -11.34 -5.67 2.09
CA ALA A 66 -10.42 -4.55 2.19
C ALA A 66 -11.02 -3.27 1.57
N SER A 67 -10.74 -2.12 2.17
CA SER A 67 -11.14 -0.83 1.59
C SER A 67 -10.30 -0.53 0.36
N VAL A 68 -10.90 -0.73 -0.81
CA VAL A 68 -10.29 -0.42 -2.10
C VAL A 68 -11.35 0.15 -3.04
N VAL A 69 -10.99 1.20 -3.77
CA VAL A 69 -11.74 1.67 -4.93
C VAL A 69 -10.90 1.51 -6.17
N SER A 70 -11.49 0.91 -7.20
CA SER A 70 -10.86 0.69 -8.49
C SER A 70 -11.47 1.62 -9.54
N ARG A 71 -10.63 2.32 -10.29
CA ARG A 71 -11.03 3.28 -11.34
C ARG A 71 -10.30 3.01 -12.64
N TYR A 72 -11.05 2.71 -13.68
CA TYR A 72 -10.53 2.60 -15.04
C TYR A 72 -10.28 3.98 -15.62
N HIS A 73 -9.07 4.19 -16.12
CA HIS A 73 -8.68 5.42 -16.79
C HIS A 73 -8.15 5.08 -18.17
N ARG A 74 -8.52 5.89 -19.15
CA ARG A 74 -8.08 5.76 -20.54
C ARG A 74 -7.21 6.96 -20.92
N TRP A 75 -6.04 6.69 -21.47
CA TRP A 75 -5.17 7.69 -22.08
C TRP A 75 -4.95 7.34 -23.54
N LYS A 76 -5.04 8.34 -24.41
CA LYS A 76 -4.60 8.27 -25.81
C LYS A 76 -3.09 8.48 -25.84
N ARG A 77 -2.33 7.49 -26.32
CA ARG A 77 -0.88 7.59 -26.49
C ARG A 77 -0.54 7.47 -27.97
N GLY A 78 -0.42 8.60 -28.66
CA GLY A 78 -0.25 8.62 -30.12
C GLY A 78 -1.55 8.28 -30.85
N ASP A 79 -1.45 8.03 -32.15
CA ASP A 79 -2.61 8.03 -33.03
C ASP A 79 -3.49 6.77 -32.89
N ASP A 80 -2.88 5.60 -32.67
CA ASP A 80 -3.59 4.30 -32.67
C ASP A 80 -3.47 3.48 -31.38
N THR A 81 -2.99 4.07 -30.27
CA THR A 81 -2.86 3.33 -29.00
C THR A 81 -3.65 3.96 -27.88
N ASP A 82 -4.62 3.19 -27.37
CA ASP A 82 -5.31 3.48 -26.11
C ASP A 82 -4.66 2.70 -24.98
N LEU A 83 -4.21 3.41 -23.95
CA LEU A 83 -3.78 2.83 -22.69
C LEU A 83 -4.94 2.88 -21.71
N ILE A 84 -5.40 1.72 -21.27
CA ILE A 84 -6.39 1.59 -20.20
C ILE A 84 -5.67 1.09 -18.95
N VAL A 85 -5.72 1.86 -17.86
CA VAL A 85 -5.13 1.47 -16.56
C VAL A 85 -6.20 1.39 -15.51
N LEU A 86 -6.22 0.28 -14.79
CA LEU A 86 -6.94 0.15 -13.53
C LEU A 86 -6.11 0.81 -12.42
N ARG A 87 -6.67 1.85 -11.79
CA ARG A 87 -6.06 2.49 -10.63
C ARG A 87 -6.81 2.17 -9.36
N GLU A 88 -6.06 1.94 -8.30
CA GLU A 88 -6.60 1.57 -6.99
C GLU A 88 -6.27 2.64 -5.95
N HIS A 89 -7.26 3.02 -5.15
CA HIS A 89 -7.08 3.90 -3.99
C HIS A 89 -7.55 3.17 -2.73
N GLY A 90 -6.80 3.35 -1.63
CA GLY A 90 -7.04 2.64 -0.37
C GLY A 90 -7.70 3.51 0.71
N GLY A 91 -7.92 4.81 0.44
CA GLY A 91 -8.55 5.72 1.38
C GLY A 91 -9.15 6.93 0.72
N ALA A 92 -10.05 7.60 1.46
CA ALA A 92 -10.66 8.86 1.08
C ALA A 92 -10.66 9.81 2.28
N THR A 93 -10.43 11.10 2.03
CA THR A 93 -10.51 12.14 3.07
C THR A 93 -11.36 13.30 2.58
N THR A 94 -12.08 13.94 3.51
CA THR A 94 -12.93 15.10 3.22
C THR A 94 -12.21 16.36 3.68
N GLY A 95 -11.97 17.28 2.76
CA GLY A 95 -11.36 18.58 3.02
C GLY A 95 -12.32 19.55 3.72
N ALA A 96 -11.79 20.70 4.15
CA ALA A 96 -12.57 21.72 4.86
C ALA A 96 -13.72 22.33 4.03
N ASN A 97 -13.62 22.27 2.71
CA ASN A 97 -14.64 22.71 1.75
C ASN A 97 -15.67 21.61 1.40
N GLY A 98 -15.56 20.42 2.00
CA GLY A 98 -16.41 19.26 1.68
C GLY A 98 -15.93 18.42 0.49
N GLU A 99 -14.81 18.77 -0.15
CA GLU A 99 -14.26 18.01 -1.27
C GLU A 99 -13.66 16.68 -0.80
N VAL A 100 -13.93 15.60 -1.55
CA VAL A 100 -13.36 14.27 -1.27
C VAL A 100 -12.11 14.04 -2.09
N SER A 101 -10.98 13.84 -1.42
CA SER A 101 -9.71 13.43 -2.02
C SER A 101 -9.44 11.94 -1.79
N PHE A 102 -8.80 11.29 -2.78
CA PHE A 102 -8.48 9.86 -2.74
C PHE A 102 -6.98 9.67 -2.54
N THR A 103 -6.62 8.75 -1.64
CA THR A 103 -5.23 8.55 -1.22
C THR A 103 -4.82 7.09 -1.39
N SER A 104 -3.57 6.88 -1.82
CA SER A 104 -2.91 5.57 -1.74
C SER A 104 -2.21 5.46 -0.40
N ILE A 105 -2.47 4.39 0.34
CA ILE A 105 -1.82 4.12 1.62
C ILE A 105 -0.76 3.05 1.38
N LYS A 106 0.48 3.34 1.79
CA LYS A 106 1.64 2.46 1.70
C LYS A 106 2.40 2.54 3.01
N THR A 107 3.02 1.43 3.40
CA THR A 107 3.78 1.35 4.64
C THR A 107 5.25 1.08 4.35
N LEU A 108 6.11 2.01 4.77
CA LEU A 108 7.55 1.75 4.89
C LEU A 108 7.83 0.99 6.19
N ASN A 109 8.83 0.10 6.17
CA ASN A 109 9.24 -0.69 7.32
C ASN A 109 10.76 -0.60 7.55
N GLU A 110 11.16 -0.61 8.82
CA GLU A 110 12.55 -0.72 9.28
C GLU A 110 12.76 -2.14 9.83
N TRP A 111 13.86 -2.80 9.48
CA TRP A 111 14.18 -4.17 9.93
C TRP A 111 15.43 -4.21 10.81
N ASP A 112 16.58 -3.70 10.33
CA ASP A 112 17.79 -3.47 11.12
C ASP A 112 18.53 -2.24 10.58
N SER A 113 18.52 -1.14 11.34
CA SER A 113 19.09 0.14 10.92
C SER A 113 20.62 0.14 10.81
N ARG A 114 21.31 -0.87 11.33
CA ARG A 114 22.78 -0.98 11.25
C ARG A 114 23.24 -1.51 9.89
N HIS A 115 22.33 -2.14 9.14
CA HIS A 115 22.62 -2.70 7.83
C HIS A 115 22.23 -1.72 6.72
N CYS A 116 22.77 -1.92 5.51
CA CYS A 116 22.42 -1.14 4.32
C CYS A 116 22.63 0.39 4.47
N ASN A 117 23.52 0.84 5.37
CA ASN A 117 23.67 2.25 5.75
C ASN A 117 22.37 2.89 6.25
N GLY A 118 21.56 2.11 6.97
CA GLY A 118 20.32 2.56 7.57
C GLY A 118 20.52 3.63 8.64
N VAL A 119 19.42 4.28 8.98
CA VAL A 119 19.34 5.30 10.03
C VAL A 119 18.22 4.89 10.97
N ASP A 120 18.48 4.89 12.28
CA ASP A 120 17.48 4.51 13.28
C ASP A 120 16.29 5.48 13.26
N CYS A 121 15.14 4.98 12.81
CA CYS A 121 13.91 5.74 12.69
C CYS A 121 13.52 6.39 14.02
N ARG A 122 13.71 5.72 15.17
CA ARG A 122 13.31 6.26 16.47
C ARG A 122 14.13 7.48 16.89
N GLN A 123 15.37 7.56 16.43
CA GLN A 123 16.25 8.68 16.76
C GLN A 123 16.08 9.86 15.80
N LYS A 124 15.71 9.59 14.54
CA LYS A 124 15.81 10.58 13.48
C LYS A 124 14.48 11.08 12.91
N LEU A 125 13.40 10.31 12.94
CA LEU A 125 12.13 10.70 12.31
C LEU A 125 11.57 12.05 12.80
N ASP A 126 11.85 12.44 14.03
CA ASP A 126 11.34 13.70 14.59
C ASP A 126 12.16 14.93 14.15
N SER A 127 13.39 14.74 13.66
CA SER A 127 14.36 15.83 13.46
C SER A 127 15.02 15.87 12.08
N GLN A 128 14.86 14.83 11.25
CA GLN A 128 15.46 14.68 9.91
C GLN A 128 14.43 14.08 8.95
#